data_AF-A0A950EG62-F1
#
_entry.id   AF-A0A950EG62-F1
#
_cell.length_a   1.000
_cell.length_b   1.000
_cell.length_c   1.000
_cell.angle_alpha   90.00
_cell.angle_beta   90.00
_cell.angle_gamma   90.00
#
_symmetry.space_group_name_H-M   'P 1'
#
loop_
_entity.id
_entity.type
_entity.pdbx_description
1 polymer ?
#
loop_
_entity_poly.entity_id
_entity_poly.type
_entity_poly.pdbx_seq_one_letter_code
_entity_poly.pdbx_strand_id
1 'polypeptide(L)'
;MSQPDPRQGLEKGRAIRDAKIALVIIYKQFCTSRFEHAWLTFLMTYQRGSIDDIHLLVEVPDEIGRSAWGAATRALVSADLIAVVARVQSRRPLRHGAENKIFALIVEHRDVEKWLLTHPVPDEPERGDDGAAAPARPKPKPRPPGPDGNGSYKPIPV
;
A
#
# COMPACT_ATOMS: atom_id res chain seq x y z
N MET A 1 37.45 -26.49 17.09
CA MET A 1 36.50 -25.58 16.41
C MET A 1 35.12 -25.84 16.99
N SER A 2 34.62 -24.98 17.88
CA SER A 2 33.28 -25.15 18.46
C SER A 2 32.23 -24.86 17.38
N GLN A 3 31.33 -25.82 17.13
CA GLN A 3 30.16 -25.55 16.30
C GLN A 3 29.28 -24.50 16.99
N PRO A 4 28.79 -23.48 16.26
CA PRO A 4 27.88 -22.49 16.82
C PRO A 4 26.59 -23.18 17.27
N ASP A 5 26.13 -22.84 18.48
CA ASP A 5 24.92 -23.41 19.06
C ASP A 5 23.69 -23.08 18.18
N PRO A 6 23.00 -24.09 17.62
CA PRO A 6 21.86 -23.88 16.74
C PRO A 6 20.71 -23.09 17.42
N ARG A 7 20.61 -23.11 18.75
CA ARG A 7 19.61 -22.32 19.49
C ARG A 7 19.89 -20.83 19.41
N GLN A 8 21.15 -20.42 19.54
CA GLN A 8 21.56 -19.02 19.40
C GLN A 8 21.35 -18.50 17.97
N GLY A 9 21.51 -19.36 16.96
CA GLY A 9 21.20 -19.02 15.57
C GLY A 9 19.71 -18.73 15.34
N LEU A 10 18.82 -19.51 15.97
CA LEU A 10 17.38 -19.33 15.87
C LEU A 10 16.89 -18.07 16.58
N GLU A 11 17.41 -17.76 17.76
CA GLU A 11 17.04 -16.55 18.52
C GLU A 11 17.46 -15.27 17.78
N LYS A 12 18.71 -15.22 17.28
CA LYS A 12 19.17 -14.10 16.44
C LYS A 12 18.32 -13.92 15.19
N GLY A 13 17.97 -15.03 14.52
CA GLY A 13 17.08 -15.00 13.35
C GLY A 13 15.69 -14.44 13.67
N ARG A 14 15.10 -14.80 14.82
CA ARG A 14 13.82 -14.24 15.27
C ARG A 14 13.92 -12.75 15.57
N ALA A 15 14.96 -12.32 16.30
CA ALA A 15 15.18 -10.92 16.63
C ALA A 15 15.29 -10.04 15.37
N ILE A 16 16.06 -10.48 14.37
CA ILE A 16 16.19 -9.77 13.09
C ILE A 16 14.85 -9.71 12.35
N ARG A 17 14.10 -10.81 12.31
CA ARG A 17 12.79 -10.85 11.66
C ARG A 17 11.81 -9.88 12.34
N ASP A 18 11.74 -9.91 13.66
CA ASP A 18 10.79 -9.11 14.42
C ASP A 18 11.15 -7.61 14.34
N ALA A 19 12.44 -7.26 14.33
CA ALA A 19 12.91 -5.89 14.06
C ALA A 19 12.50 -5.42 12.64
N LYS A 20 12.64 -6.27 11.62
CA LYS A 20 12.18 -5.95 10.25
C LYS A 20 10.67 -5.75 10.18
N ILE A 21 9.89 -6.58 10.87
CA ILE A 21 8.43 -6.43 10.94
C ILE A 21 8.07 -5.10 11.61
N ALA A 22 8.72 -4.76 12.73
CA ALA A 22 8.50 -3.50 13.42
C ALA A 22 8.80 -2.29 12.52
N LEU A 23 9.91 -2.33 11.77
CA LEU A 23 10.27 -1.27 10.82
C LEU A 23 9.21 -1.10 9.72
N VAL A 24 8.70 -2.20 9.16
CA VAL A 24 7.62 -2.16 8.15
C VAL A 24 6.33 -1.56 8.73
N ILE A 25 5.99 -1.87 9.99
CA ILE A 25 4.82 -1.30 10.66
C ILE A 25 4.98 0.22 10.82
N ILE A 26 6.14 0.67 11.31
CA ILE A 26 6.44 2.10 11.49
C ILE A 26 6.40 2.82 10.15
N TYR A 27 7.06 2.28 9.12
CA TYR A 27 7.07 2.88 7.79
C TYR A 27 5.66 2.96 7.18
N LYS A 28 4.82 1.93 7.39
CA LYS A 28 3.43 1.96 6.94
C LYS A 28 2.61 3.04 7.64
N GLN A 29 2.81 3.23 8.95
CA GLN A 29 2.17 4.31 9.70
C GLN A 29 2.61 5.68 9.16
N PHE A 30 3.91 5.89 8.98
CA PHE A 30 4.47 7.08 8.36
C PHE A 30 3.83 7.38 6.99
N CYS A 31 3.81 6.41 6.07
CA CYS A 31 3.16 6.60 4.76
C CYS A 31 1.67 6.91 4.88
N THR A 32 0.97 6.26 5.81
CA THR A 32 -0.46 6.48 6.03
C THR A 32 -0.71 7.93 6.46
N SER A 33 0.02 8.42 7.48
CA SER A 33 -0.10 9.81 7.94
C SER A 33 0.28 10.82 6.86
N ARG A 34 1.32 10.55 6.05
CA ARG A 34 1.66 11.39 4.90
C ARG A 34 0.52 11.49 3.88
N PHE A 35 -0.13 10.36 3.58
CA PHE A 35 -1.26 10.34 2.65
C PHE A 35 -2.50 11.01 3.23
N GLU A 36 -2.75 10.88 4.53
CA GLU A 36 -3.84 11.59 5.21
C GLU A 36 -3.66 13.10 5.10
N HIS A 37 -2.47 13.61 5.40
CA HIS A 37 -2.13 15.03 5.27
C HIS A 37 -2.29 15.51 3.84
N ALA A 38 -1.72 14.78 2.88
CA ALA A 38 -1.83 15.14 1.46
C ALA A 38 -3.28 15.17 0.97
N TRP A 39 -4.12 14.21 1.40
CA TRP A 39 -5.56 14.21 1.12
C TRP A 39 -6.23 15.48 1.63
N LEU A 40 -6.00 15.82 2.90
CA LEU A 40 -6.64 16.95 3.54
C LEU A 40 -6.20 18.28 2.92
N THR A 41 -4.89 18.49 2.73
CA THR A 41 -4.37 19.69 2.05
C THR A 41 -4.90 19.81 0.63
N PHE A 42 -4.97 18.71 -0.12
CA PHE A 42 -5.54 18.70 -1.46
C PHE A 42 -7.03 19.11 -1.42
N LEU A 43 -7.83 18.50 -0.55
CA LEU A 43 -9.27 18.79 -0.53
C LEU A 43 -9.60 20.17 0.05
N MET A 44 -8.78 20.72 0.93
CA MET A 44 -8.89 22.14 1.31
C MET A 44 -8.66 23.08 0.11
N THR A 45 -7.87 22.66 -0.88
CA THR A 45 -7.57 23.46 -2.06
C THR A 45 -8.63 23.30 -3.16
N TYR A 46 -9.02 22.05 -3.45
CA TYR A 46 -9.85 21.72 -4.62
C TYR A 46 -11.29 21.29 -4.27
N GLN A 47 -11.64 21.25 -2.99
CA GLN A 47 -12.92 20.82 -2.40
C GLN A 47 -13.29 19.34 -2.64
N ARG A 48 -12.89 18.76 -3.78
CA ARG A 48 -13.14 17.36 -4.15
C ARG A 48 -12.03 16.78 -5.01
N GLY A 49 -11.84 15.47 -4.95
CA GLY A 49 -10.94 14.75 -5.86
C GLY A 49 -10.95 13.24 -5.71
N SER A 50 -10.24 12.59 -6.61
CA SER A 50 -10.04 11.14 -6.61
C SER A 50 -8.63 10.77 -6.14
N ILE A 51 -8.45 9.49 -5.86
CA ILE A 51 -7.12 8.90 -5.65
C ILE A 51 -6.19 9.20 -6.85
N ASP A 52 -6.69 9.25 -8.09
CA ASP A 52 -5.85 9.57 -9.26
C ASP A 52 -5.29 10.98 -9.21
N ASP A 53 -6.03 11.95 -8.67
CA ASP A 53 -5.59 13.34 -8.59
C ASP A 53 -4.45 13.52 -7.57
N ILE A 54 -4.51 12.80 -6.44
CA ILE A 54 -3.55 12.95 -5.34
C ILE A 54 -2.31 12.09 -5.53
N HIS A 55 -2.42 11.00 -6.31
CA HIS A 55 -1.23 10.24 -6.74
C HIS A 55 -0.21 11.08 -7.52
N LEU A 56 -0.60 12.24 -8.05
CA LEU A 56 0.31 13.18 -8.70
C LEU A 56 1.08 14.05 -7.69
N LEU A 57 0.66 14.08 -6.43
CA LEU A 57 1.17 14.98 -5.39
C LEU A 57 2.05 14.28 -4.36
N VAL A 58 1.94 12.97 -4.23
CA VAL A 58 2.74 12.18 -3.30
C VAL A 58 3.32 10.99 -4.01
N GLU A 59 4.64 10.84 -3.91
CA GLU A 59 5.32 9.65 -4.38
C GLU A 59 4.88 8.44 -3.54
N VAL A 60 4.58 7.34 -4.22
CA VAL A 60 3.99 6.15 -3.60
C VAL A 60 5.01 5.02 -3.68
N PRO A 61 5.57 4.58 -2.55
CA PRO A 61 6.47 3.43 -2.55
C PRO A 61 5.73 2.19 -3.04
N ASP A 62 6.28 1.48 -4.02
CA ASP A 62 5.59 0.41 -4.76
C ASP A 62 5.00 -0.70 -3.88
N GLU A 63 5.71 -1.06 -2.81
CA GLU A 63 5.39 -2.25 -2.00
C GLU A 63 4.42 -1.97 -0.85
N ILE A 64 4.47 -0.77 -0.27
CA ILE A 64 3.69 -0.40 0.93
C ILE A 64 2.55 0.55 0.57
N GLY A 65 2.75 1.37 -0.45
CA GLY A 65 1.94 2.54 -0.75
C GLY A 65 0.49 2.23 -1.06
N ARG A 66 0.17 1.16 -1.81
CA ARG A 66 -1.24 0.82 -2.09
C ARG A 66 -2.06 0.51 -0.84
N SER A 67 -1.46 -0.22 0.11
CA SER A 67 -2.15 -0.58 1.35
C SER A 67 -2.28 0.62 2.28
N ALA A 68 -1.27 1.49 2.32
CA ALA A 68 -1.28 2.73 3.09
C ALA A 68 -2.29 3.74 2.54
N TRP A 69 -2.47 3.86 1.22
CA TRP A 69 -3.54 4.69 0.62
C TRP A 69 -4.92 4.28 1.09
N GLY A 70 -5.24 2.98 0.99
CA GLY A 70 -6.53 2.46 1.43
C GLY A 70 -6.77 2.66 2.92
N ALA A 71 -5.71 2.53 3.73
CA ALA A 71 -5.76 2.79 5.17
C ALA A 71 -6.01 4.28 5.47
N ALA A 72 -5.27 5.19 4.84
CA ALA A 72 -5.40 6.63 5.00
C ALA A 72 -6.81 7.11 4.65
N THR A 73 -7.31 6.73 3.46
CA THR A 73 -8.67 7.10 3.05
C THR A 73 -9.72 6.54 4.01
N ARG A 74 -9.55 5.29 4.49
CA ARG A 74 -10.47 4.72 5.47
C ARG A 74 -10.42 5.48 6.80
N ALA A 75 -9.24 5.83 7.29
CA ALA A 75 -9.06 6.56 8.53
C ALA A 75 -9.73 7.94 8.47
N LEU A 76 -9.54 8.69 7.38
CA LEU A 76 -10.19 10.00 7.19
C LEU A 76 -11.71 9.91 7.10
N VAL A 77 -12.24 8.86 6.45
CA VAL A 77 -13.69 8.61 6.42
C VAL A 77 -14.20 8.24 7.81
N SER A 78 -13.50 7.37 8.53
CA SER A 78 -13.87 6.99 9.90
C SER A 78 -13.76 8.14 10.90
N ALA A 79 -12.94 9.15 10.61
CA ALA A 79 -12.83 10.38 11.39
C ALA A 79 -13.87 11.44 10.98
N ASP A 80 -14.81 11.11 10.09
CA ASP A 80 -15.84 12.02 9.55
C ASP A 80 -15.27 13.31 8.95
N LEU A 81 -14.06 13.27 8.39
CA LEU A 81 -13.45 14.44 7.73
C LEU A 81 -13.80 14.52 6.25
N ILE A 82 -13.94 13.35 5.60
CA ILE A 82 -14.24 13.24 4.18
C ILE A 82 -15.36 12.24 3.92
N ALA A 83 -16.09 12.43 2.84
CA ALA A 83 -17.07 11.47 2.35
C ALA A 83 -16.92 11.20 0.86
N VAL A 84 -17.40 10.03 0.44
CA VAL A 84 -17.56 9.70 -0.98
C VAL A 84 -18.78 10.44 -1.51
N VAL A 85 -18.58 11.31 -2.51
CA VAL A 85 -19.66 12.12 -3.11
C VAL A 85 -20.02 11.69 -4.52
N ALA A 86 -19.13 10.97 -5.21
CA ALA A 86 -19.39 10.46 -6.56
C ALA A 86 -18.46 9.30 -6.91
N ARG A 87 -18.67 8.72 -8.10
CA ARG A 87 -17.74 7.78 -8.75
C ARG A 87 -17.42 8.26 -10.16
N VAL A 88 -16.19 8.03 -10.60
CA VAL A 88 -15.68 8.38 -11.92
C VAL A 88 -14.85 7.24 -12.48
N GLN A 89 -14.72 7.14 -13.80
CA GLN A 89 -13.78 6.19 -14.40
C GLN A 89 -12.33 6.58 -14.10
N SER A 90 -11.49 5.61 -13.75
CA SER A 90 -10.06 5.85 -13.52
C SER A 90 -9.39 6.31 -14.82
N ARG A 91 -8.48 7.28 -14.70
CA ARG A 91 -7.71 7.82 -15.83
C ARG A 91 -6.43 7.01 -16.09
N ARG A 92 -6.11 6.03 -15.24
CA ARG A 92 -4.87 5.27 -15.35
C ARG A 92 -4.98 4.19 -16.43
N PRO A 93 -4.02 4.09 -17.37
CA PRO A 93 -4.02 3.08 -18.43
C PRO A 93 -4.09 1.64 -17.89
N LEU A 94 -3.42 1.38 -16.76
CA LEU A 94 -3.37 0.07 -16.11
C LEU A 94 -4.66 -0.34 -15.38
N ARG A 95 -5.68 0.53 -15.34
CA ARG A 95 -6.96 0.31 -14.64
C ARG A 95 -8.16 0.57 -15.55
N HIS A 96 -8.05 0.22 -16.82
CA HIS A 96 -9.08 0.51 -17.81
C HIS A 96 -10.45 -0.07 -17.38
N GLY A 97 -11.45 0.80 -17.24
CA GLY A 97 -12.82 0.43 -16.83
C GLY A 97 -13.07 0.38 -15.32
N ALA A 98 -12.06 0.60 -14.48
CA ALA A 98 -12.25 0.62 -13.03
C ALA A 98 -12.83 1.96 -12.56
N GLU A 99 -13.87 1.90 -11.72
CA GLU A 99 -14.39 3.09 -11.04
C GLU A 99 -13.48 3.52 -9.88
N ASN A 100 -13.23 4.81 -9.82
CA ASN A 100 -12.65 5.52 -8.70
C ASN A 100 -13.72 6.30 -7.95
N LYS A 101 -13.54 6.40 -6.63
CA LYS A 101 -14.37 7.23 -5.78
C LYS A 101 -13.87 8.68 -5.83
N ILE A 102 -14.80 9.62 -5.84
CA ILE A 102 -14.55 11.04 -5.58
C ILE A 102 -14.87 11.30 -4.13
N PHE A 103 -13.93 11.93 -3.44
CA PHE A 103 -14.05 12.34 -2.05
C PHE A 103 -14.16 13.85 -1.97
N ALA A 104 -14.85 14.35 -0.96
CA ALA A 104 -14.92 15.77 -0.61
C ALA A 104 -14.77 15.94 0.90
N LEU A 105 -14.34 17.12 1.34
CA LEU A 105 -14.45 17.51 2.75
C LEU A 105 -15.93 17.60 3.14
N ILE A 106 -16.26 17.10 4.33
CA ILE A 106 -17.59 17.27 4.94
C ILE A 106 -17.54 18.14 6.19
N VAL A 107 -16.36 18.65 6.52
CA VAL A 107 -16.07 19.56 7.63
C VAL A 107 -15.51 20.87 7.11
N GLU A 108 -15.47 21.89 7.96
CA GLU A 108 -14.88 23.18 7.61
C GLU A 108 -13.35 23.11 7.58
N HIS A 109 -12.72 24.04 6.86
CA HIS A 109 -11.26 24.11 6.76
C HIS A 109 -10.59 24.24 8.13
N ARG A 110 -11.21 24.96 9.07
CA ARG A 110 -10.69 25.12 10.43
C ARG A 110 -10.61 23.79 11.19
N ASP A 111 -11.57 22.90 10.98
CA ASP A 111 -11.57 21.57 11.62
C ASP A 111 -10.46 20.70 11.04
N VAL A 112 -10.22 20.81 9.73
CA VAL A 112 -9.09 20.16 9.06
C VAL A 112 -7.76 20.67 9.59
N GLU A 113 -7.58 21.99 9.70
CA GLU A 113 -6.38 22.61 10.27
C GLU A 113 -6.11 22.13 11.70
N LYS A 114 -7.16 22.10 12.53
CA LYS A 114 -7.07 21.57 13.89
C LYS A 114 -6.69 20.09 13.91
N TRP A 115 -7.23 19.30 12.98
CA TRP A 115 -6.88 17.89 12.86
C TRP A 115 -5.41 17.72 12.48
N LEU A 116 -4.92 18.46 11.49
CA LEU A 116 -3.52 18.44 11.04
C LEU A 116 -2.54 18.80 12.16
N LEU A 117 -2.91 19.75 13.03
CA LEU A 117 -2.11 20.12 14.21
C LEU A 117 -2.06 19.03 15.28
N THR A 118 -3.14 18.27 15.44
CA THR A 118 -3.23 17.21 16.47
C THR A 118 -2.74 15.84 16.00
N HIS A 119 -2.55 15.68 14.68
CA HIS A 119 -2.09 14.45 14.06
C HIS A 119 -0.87 14.73 13.19
N PRO A 120 0.28 15.19 13.74
CA PRO A 120 1.45 15.47 12.93
C PRO A 120 1.95 14.23 12.19
N VAL A 121 2.54 14.43 11.01
CA VAL A 121 3.25 13.35 10.31
C VAL A 121 4.48 12.99 11.15
N PRO A 122 4.68 11.71 11.52
CA PRO A 122 5.87 11.30 12.24
C PRO A 122 7.10 11.45 11.33
N ASP A 123 8.29 11.48 11.93
CA ASP A 123 9.53 11.50 11.16
C ASP A 123 9.66 10.26 10.28
N GLU A 124 10.31 10.43 9.12
CA GLU A 124 10.62 9.30 8.26
C GLU A 124 11.56 8.36 9.01
N PRO A 125 11.18 7.08 9.22
CA PRO A 125 12.08 6.17 9.91
C PRO A 125 13.32 5.96 9.06
N GLU A 126 14.50 6.00 9.68
CA GLU A 126 15.75 5.74 8.97
C GLU A 126 15.66 4.39 8.27
N ARG A 127 15.70 4.43 6.94
CA ARG A 127 15.90 3.23 6.14
C ARG A 127 17.32 2.79 6.44
N GLY A 128 17.48 1.89 7.41
CA GLY A 128 18.77 1.27 7.65
C GLY A 128 19.36 0.83 6.31
N ASP A 129 20.63 1.16 6.08
CA ASP A 129 21.38 0.92 4.84
C ASP A 129 21.68 -0.58 4.65
N ASP A 130 20.66 -1.40 4.81
CA ASP A 130 20.69 -2.80 4.51
C ASP A 130 20.43 -2.94 3.01
N GLY A 131 21.49 -2.73 2.24
CA GLY A 131 21.65 -3.20 0.85
C GLY A 131 21.50 -4.73 0.68
N ALA A 132 20.72 -5.39 1.53
CA ALA A 132 20.20 -6.71 1.28
C ALA A 132 18.94 -6.55 0.45
N ALA A 133 19.13 -6.59 -0.88
CA ALA A 133 18.07 -6.93 -1.82
C ALA A 133 17.18 -8.01 -1.17
N ALA A 134 15.86 -7.77 -1.16
CA ALA A 134 14.90 -8.78 -0.75
C ALA A 134 15.34 -10.12 -1.37
N PRO A 135 15.48 -11.22 -0.60
CA PRO A 135 15.90 -12.48 -1.17
C PRO A 135 14.94 -12.76 -2.33
N ALA A 136 15.50 -12.86 -3.54
CA ALA A 136 14.72 -13.03 -4.75
C ALA A 136 13.66 -14.11 -4.49
N ARG A 137 12.40 -13.79 -4.76
CA ARG A 137 11.32 -14.78 -4.67
C ARG A 137 11.82 -16.07 -5.34
N PRO A 138 11.82 -17.22 -4.66
CA PRO A 138 12.23 -18.46 -5.32
C PRO A 138 11.38 -18.60 -6.58
N LYS A 139 12.06 -18.71 -7.73
CA LYS A 139 11.39 -18.91 -9.01
C LYS A 139 10.37 -20.03 -8.83
N PRO A 140 9.10 -19.87 -9.29
CA PRO A 140 8.16 -20.96 -9.26
C PRO A 140 8.81 -22.17 -9.91
N LYS A 141 8.79 -23.33 -9.23
CA LYS A 141 9.31 -24.58 -9.79
C LYS A 141 8.68 -24.77 -11.17
N PRO A 142 9.46 -25.16 -12.20
CA PRO A 142 8.89 -25.50 -13.49
C PRO A 142 7.76 -26.50 -13.27
N ARG A 143 6.58 -26.18 -13.81
CA ARG A 143 5.45 -27.11 -13.82
C ARG A 143 5.96 -28.40 -14.47
N PRO A 144 5.79 -29.58 -13.84
CA PRO A 144 6.17 -30.83 -14.49
C PRO A 144 5.42 -30.93 -15.84
N PRO A 145 6.05 -31.47 -16.89
CA PRO A 145 5.37 -31.68 -18.16
C PRO A 145 4.11 -32.50 -17.88
N GLY A 146 2.95 -31.91 -18.17
CA GLY A 146 1.72 -32.66 -18.20
C GLY A 146 1.87 -33.74 -19.27
N PRO A 147 1.29 -34.94 -19.09
CA PRO A 147 1.34 -35.96 -20.11
C PRO A 147 0.76 -35.40 -21.40
N ASP A 148 1.49 -35.60 -22.51
CA ASP A 148 1.07 -35.29 -23.87
C ASP A 148 -0.19 -36.09 -24.21
N GLY A 149 -1.33 -35.55 -23.80
CA GLY A 149 -2.65 -36.08 -24.09
C GLY A 149 -3.06 -35.63 -25.48
N ASN A 150 -2.52 -36.30 -26.50
CA ASN A 150 -3.00 -36.32 -27.87
C ASN A 150 -4.47 -36.85 -27.87
N GLY A 151 -5.41 -35.98 -27.49
CA GLY A 151 -6.83 -36.24 -27.44
C GLY A 151 -7.48 -35.80 -28.74
N SER A 152 -7.50 -36.71 -29.71
CA SER A 152 -8.26 -36.61 -30.96
C SER A 152 -9.69 -36.11 -30.71
N TYR A 153 -9.96 -34.83 -31.01
CA TYR A 153 -11.33 -34.34 -31.16
C TYR A 153 -11.92 -34.99 -32.41
N LYS A 154 -12.84 -35.95 -32.24
CA LYS A 154 -13.74 -36.35 -33.34
C LYS A 154 -14.93 -35.39 -33.35
N PRO A 155 -15.25 -34.74 -34.49
CA PRO A 155 -16.47 -33.96 -34.59
C PRO A 155 -17.70 -34.88 -34.56
N ILE A 156 -18.72 -34.44 -33.84
CA ILE A 156 -20.05 -35.06 -33.79
C ILE A 156 -20.77 -34.72 -35.11
N PRO A 157 -21.29 -35.70 -35.88
CA PRO A 157 -22.05 -35.41 -37.07
C PRO A 157 -23.43 -34.81 -36.71
N VAL A 158 -23.83 -33.81 -37.49
CA VAL A 158 -25.15 -33.16 -37.48
C VAL A 158 -26.20 -34.10 -38.06
#